data_AF-A0A941SHX1-F1
#
_entry.id   AF-A0A941SHX1-F1
#
_cell.length_a   1.000
_cell.length_b   1.000
_cell.length_c   1.000
_cell.angle_alpha   90.00
_cell.angle_beta   90.00
_cell.angle_gamma   90.00
#
_symmetry.space_group_name_H-M   'P 1'
#
loop_
_entity.id
_entity.type
_entity.pdbx_description
1 polymer ?
#
loop_
_entity_poly.entity_id
_entity_poly.type
_entity_poly.pdbx_seq_one_letter_code
_entity_poly.pdbx_strand_id
1 'polypeptide(L)'
;MKAGHLPAPPSPVDVAPGGAIGICDLVLRGMCAATLMFIMLLTLVDVFMRYWLHNPITGSAELVMFAMAIFIFSAFPLVTLRGQHISVAILRGRFSGVWAW
;
A
#
# COMPACT_ATOMS: atom_id res chain seq x y z
N MET A 1 -37.24 -2.06 -22.98
CA MET A 1 -37.00 -1.52 -21.63
C MET A 1 -35.67 -2.07 -21.10
N LYS A 2 -34.55 -1.43 -21.43
CA LYS A 2 -33.22 -1.76 -20.87
C LYS A 2 -32.66 -0.43 -20.38
N ALA A 3 -32.85 -0.16 -19.10
CA ALA A 3 -32.38 1.06 -18.46
C ALA A 3 -30.87 1.18 -18.71
N GLY A 4 -30.47 2.35 -19.17
CA GLY A 4 -29.10 2.66 -19.56
C GLY A 4 -28.14 2.39 -18.41
N HIS A 5 -27.10 1.63 -18.74
CA HIS A 5 -25.85 1.56 -18.01
C HIS A 5 -25.28 2.98 -17.94
N LEU A 6 -25.59 3.70 -16.86
CA LEU A 6 -24.88 4.93 -16.52
C LEU A 6 -23.41 4.55 -16.30
N PRO A 7 -22.44 5.20 -16.95
CA PRO A 7 -21.04 5.01 -16.63
C PRO A 7 -20.84 5.38 -15.16
N ALA A 8 -20.16 4.50 -14.41
CA ALA A 8 -19.83 4.78 -13.02
C ALA A 8 -19.08 6.13 -12.94
N PRO A 9 -19.35 6.98 -11.93
CA PRO A 9 -18.59 8.20 -11.74
C PRO A 9 -17.10 7.85 -11.70
N PRO A 10 -16.23 8.62 -12.41
CA PRO A 10 -14.80 8.35 -12.40
C PRO A 10 -14.34 8.28 -10.95
N SER A 11 -13.64 7.21 -10.62
CA SER A 11 -13.18 7.04 -9.26
C SER A 11 -12.19 8.17 -8.95
N PRO A 12 -12.11 8.71 -7.71
CA PRO A 12 -11.21 9.81 -7.38
C PRO A 12 -9.71 9.54 -7.67
N VAL A 13 -9.34 8.31 -8.02
CA VAL A 13 -8.01 7.91 -8.50
C VAL A 13 -7.80 8.14 -10.01
N ASP A 14 -8.88 8.31 -10.79
CA ASP A 14 -8.85 8.62 -12.22
C ASP A 14 -8.72 10.14 -12.49
N VAL A 15 -8.90 10.96 -11.47
CA VAL A 15 -8.70 12.41 -11.56
C VAL A 15 -7.21 12.67 -11.38
N ALA A 16 -6.51 12.94 -12.48
CA ALA A 16 -5.08 13.29 -12.48
C ALA A 16 -4.80 14.31 -11.36
N PRO A 17 -4.05 13.94 -10.30
CA PRO A 17 -3.82 14.85 -9.19
C PRO A 17 -3.02 16.04 -9.71
N GLY A 18 -3.33 17.26 -9.24
CA GLY A 18 -2.45 18.41 -9.43
C GLY A 18 -1.00 18.02 -9.13
N GLY A 19 -0.07 18.44 -9.99
CA GLY A 19 1.22 17.78 -10.21
C GLY A 19 2.03 17.37 -8.97
N ALA A 20 1.90 18.09 -7.85
CA ALA A 20 2.58 17.75 -6.59
C ALA A 20 2.12 16.41 -5.98
N ILE A 21 0.81 16.12 -5.95
CA ILE A 21 0.28 14.89 -5.33
C ILE A 21 0.59 13.66 -6.21
N GLY A 22 0.56 13.82 -7.53
CA GLY A 22 0.90 12.76 -8.48
C GLY A 22 2.37 12.34 -8.41
N ILE A 23 3.27 13.31 -8.24
CA ILE A 23 4.71 13.01 -8.07
C ILE A 23 4.95 12.27 -6.75
N CYS A 24 4.29 12.67 -5.66
CA CYS A 24 4.39 11.95 -4.39
C CYS A 24 3.93 10.49 -4.53
N ASP A 25 2.73 10.23 -5.07
CA ASP A 25 2.25 8.84 -5.25
C ASP A 25 3.21 8.02 -6.13
N LEU A 26 3.73 8.61 -7.20
CA LEU A 26 4.69 7.94 -8.09
C LEU A 26 5.99 7.57 -7.37
N VAL A 27 6.57 8.50 -6.61
CA VAL A 27 7.81 8.27 -5.87
C VAL A 27 7.61 7.20 -4.81
N LEU A 28 6.53 7.28 -4.03
CA LEU A 28 6.22 6.30 -2.99
C LEU A 28 5.96 4.90 -3.58
N ARG A 29 5.21 4.81 -4.68
CA ARG A 29 5.03 3.55 -5.43
C ARG A 29 6.36 3.00 -5.93
N GLY A 30 7.21 3.86 -6.49
CA GLY A 30 8.53 3.49 -7.00
C GLY A 30 9.43 2.92 -5.91
N MET A 31 9.52 3.59 -4.76
CA MET A 31 10.27 3.11 -3.59
C MET A 31 9.75 1.77 -3.09
N CYS A 32 8.42 1.63 -3.01
CA CYS A 32 7.75 0.41 -2.57
C CYS A 32 8.06 -0.77 -3.51
N ALA A 33 7.91 -0.57 -4.82
CA ALA A 33 8.22 -1.58 -5.84
C ALA A 33 9.70 -1.97 -5.88
N ALA A 34 10.60 -0.99 -5.81
CA ALA A 34 12.04 -1.23 -5.80
C ALA A 34 12.48 -2.03 -4.55
N THR A 35 11.94 -1.67 -3.38
CA THR A 35 12.25 -2.37 -2.12
C THR A 35 11.73 -3.81 -2.14
N LEU A 36 10.52 -4.05 -2.64
CA LEU A 36 10.00 -5.41 -2.80
C LEU A 36 10.84 -6.23 -3.78
N MET A 37 11.22 -5.65 -4.92
CA MET A 37 12.07 -6.32 -5.89
C MET A 37 13.43 -6.71 -5.28
N PHE A 38 14.03 -5.80 -4.50
CA PHE A 38 15.26 -6.05 -3.78
C PHE A 38 15.13 -7.23 -2.80
N ILE A 39 14.06 -7.27 -2.00
CA ILE A 39 13.81 -8.36 -1.05
C ILE A 39 13.57 -9.69 -1.78
N MET A 40 12.83 -9.68 -2.90
CA MET A 40 12.63 -10.90 -3.71
C MET A 40 13.94 -11.44 -4.29
N LEU A 41 14.79 -10.56 -4.83
CA LEU A 41 16.10 -10.97 -5.36
C LEU A 41 17.00 -11.48 -4.23
N LEU A 42 17.04 -10.78 -3.10
CA LEU A 42 17.87 -11.16 -1.97
C LEU A 42 17.44 -12.51 -1.39
N THR A 43 16.14 -12.77 -1.26
CA THR A 43 15.63 -14.08 -0.82
C THR A 43 15.93 -15.19 -1.82
N LEU A 44 15.83 -14.91 -3.13
CA LEU A 44 16.22 -15.86 -4.16
C LEU A 44 17.72 -16.18 -4.08
N VAL A 45 18.58 -15.16 -4.02
CA VAL A 45 20.02 -15.34 -3.93
C VAL A 45 20.40 -16.06 -2.63
N ASP A 46 19.79 -15.71 -1.49
CA ASP A 46 20.03 -16.36 -0.19
C ASP A 46 19.74 -17.87 -0.26
N VAL A 47 18.63 -18.25 -0.89
CA VAL A 47 18.26 -19.65 -1.18
C VAL A 47 19.30 -20.29 -2.10
N PHE A 48 19.64 -19.69 -3.25
CA PHE A 48 20.64 -20.22 -4.18
C PHE A 48 21.98 -20.46 -3.48
N MET A 49 22.45 -19.49 -2.70
CA MET A 49 23.73 -19.53 -2.00
C MET A 49 23.76 -20.65 -0.95
N ARG A 50 22.64 -20.83 -0.22
CA ARG A 50 22.49 -21.90 0.77
C ARG A 50 22.53 -23.30 0.14
N TYR A 51 21.93 -23.48 -1.04
CA TYR A 51 21.90 -24.78 -1.72
C TYR A 51 23.16 -25.08 -2.55
N TRP A 52 23.77 -24.07 -3.18
CA TRP A 52 24.91 -24.26 -4.09
C TRP A 52 26.27 -24.05 -3.42
N LEU A 53 26.41 -23.04 -2.57
CA LEU A 53 27.68 -22.69 -1.94
C LEU A 53 27.80 -23.20 -0.49
N HIS A 54 26.77 -23.88 0.03
CA HIS A 54 26.67 -24.40 1.40
C HIS A 54 26.97 -23.37 2.52
N ASN A 55 27.03 -22.09 2.15
CA ASN A 55 27.25 -20.94 3.00
C ASN A 55 26.14 -19.95 2.69
N PRO A 56 25.15 -19.77 3.59
CA PRO A 56 24.16 -18.71 3.44
C PRO A 56 24.86 -17.34 3.47
N ILE A 57 24.21 -16.32 2.91
CA ILE A 57 24.74 -14.95 2.99
C ILE A 57 24.69 -14.52 4.46
N THR A 58 25.86 -14.38 5.08
CA THR A 58 25.98 -13.86 6.45
C THR A 58 25.42 -12.44 6.50
N GLY A 59 24.39 -12.22 7.31
CA GLY A 59 23.70 -10.91 7.42
C GLY A 59 22.52 -10.70 6.47
N SER A 60 22.08 -11.72 5.72
CA SER A 60 20.89 -11.60 4.85
C SER A 60 19.63 -11.22 5.63
N ALA A 61 19.44 -11.77 6.83
CA ALA A 61 18.31 -11.43 7.70
C ALA A 61 18.29 -9.97 8.14
N GLU A 62 19.46 -9.38 8.44
CA GLU A 62 19.59 -7.98 8.85
C GLU A 62 19.25 -7.05 7.68
N LEU A 63 19.76 -7.37 6.48
CA LEU A 63 19.43 -6.66 5.24
C LEU A 63 17.93 -6.67 4.93
N VAL A 64 17.27 -7.81 5.10
CA VAL A 64 15.80 -7.89 4.94
C VAL A 64 15.09 -7.04 5.98
N MET A 65 15.57 -7.02 7.23
CA MET A 65 14.98 -6.21 8.30
C MET A 65 15.02 -4.71 7.97
N PHE A 66 16.17 -4.22 7.52
CA PHE A 66 16.30 -2.83 7.08
C PHE A 66 15.45 -2.53 5.84
N ALA A 67 15.42 -3.44 4.87
CA ALA A 67 14.58 -3.29 3.69
C ALA A 67 13.08 -3.26 4.04
N MET A 68 12.63 -4.08 5.00
CA MET A 68 11.24 -4.08 5.47
C MET A 68 10.89 -2.77 6.18
N ALA A 69 11.81 -2.18 6.95
CA ALA A 69 11.58 -0.87 7.55
C ALA A 69 11.32 0.20 6.47
N ILE A 70 12.17 0.26 5.44
CA ILE A 70 12.01 1.19 4.31
C ILE A 70 10.68 0.95 3.57
N PHE A 71 10.34 -0.33 3.35
CA PHE A 71 9.09 -0.73 2.71
C PHE A 71 7.88 -0.27 3.51
N ILE A 72 7.85 -0.51 4.83
CA ILE A 72 6.72 -0.14 5.70
C ILE A 72 6.52 1.37 5.70
N PHE A 73 7.59 2.15 5.88
CA PHE A 73 7.51 3.61 5.86
C PHE A 73 7.05 4.17 4.52
N SER A 74 7.35 3.49 3.40
CA SER A 74 6.89 3.89 2.07
C SER A 74 5.46 3.43 1.80
N ALA A 75 5.07 2.24 2.27
CA ALA A 75 3.76 1.65 2.04
C ALA A 75 2.66 2.32 2.90
N PHE A 76 2.98 2.69 4.14
CA PHE A 76 2.04 3.30 5.09
C PHE A 76 1.33 4.59 4.58
N PRO A 77 2.05 5.63 4.13
CA PRO A 77 1.43 6.80 3.50
C PRO A 77 0.67 6.44 2.22
N LEU A 78 1.13 5.47 1.43
CA LEU A 78 0.45 5.02 0.21
C LEU A 78 -0.92 4.39 0.51
N VAL A 79 -1.03 3.58 1.57
CA VAL A 79 -2.31 2.99 2.00
C VAL A 79 -3.21 4.01 2.70
N THR A 80 -2.63 4.96 3.44
CA THR A 80 -3.39 6.03 4.10
C THR A 80 -4.04 6.97 3.07
N LEU A 81 -3.35 7.28 1.98
CA LEU A 81 -3.91 8.07 0.87
C LEU A 81 -5.07 7.35 0.16
N ARG A 82 -5.02 6.02 0.08
CA ARG A 82 -6.13 5.18 -0.42
C ARG A 82 -7.20 4.93 0.63
N GLY A 83 -7.07 5.58 1.79
CA GLY A 83 -7.93 5.49 2.96
C GLY A 83 -9.41 5.66 2.60
N GLN A 84 -10.05 4.55 2.27
CA GLN A 84 -11.49 4.37 2.42
C GLN A 84 -11.77 4.45 3.91
N HIS A 85 -11.78 5.66 4.46
CA HIS A 85 -12.28 5.93 5.80
C HIS A 85 -13.67 5.31 5.85
N ILE A 86 -13.78 4.17 6.51
CA ILE A 86 -15.05 3.50 6.77
C ILE A 86 -15.87 4.54 7.54
N SER A 87 -16.71 5.27 6.81
CA SER A 87 -17.66 6.19 7.40
C SER A 87 -18.64 5.30 8.13
N VAL A 88 -18.45 5.15 9.44
CA VAL A 88 -19.31 4.33 10.29
C VAL A 88 -20.68 5.00 10.33
N ALA A 89 -21.53 4.65 9.38
CA ALA A 89 -22.95 5.03 9.35
C ALA A 89 -23.71 4.52 10.60
N ILE A 90 -23.09 3.63 11.39
CA ILE A 90 -23.63 3.07 12.63
C ILE A 90 -23.73 4.14 13.74
N LEU A 91 -22.86 5.16 13.75
CA LEU A 91 -22.92 6.21 14.79
C LEU A 91 -24.09 7.19 14.57
N ARG A 92 -24.55 7.37 13.33
CA ARG A 92 -25.70 8.24 13.01
C ARG A 92 -27.03 7.62 13.46
N GLY A 93 -27.19 6.30 13.37
CA GLY A 93 -28.45 5.64 13.72
C GLY A 93 -28.69 5.43 15.22
N ARG A 94 -27.64 5.36 16.05
CA ARG A 94 -27.77 5.08 17.49
C ARG A 94 -27.94 6.36 18.34
N PHE A 95 -27.45 7.51 17.88
CA PHE A 95 -27.39 8.73 18.70
C PHE A 95 -28.53 9.73 18.43
N SER A 96 -29.41 9.49 17.44
CA SER A 96 -30.56 10.37 17.15
C SER A 96 -31.77 10.16 18.08
N GLY A 97 -31.69 9.25 19.06
CA GLY A 97 -32.79 8.94 19.99
C GLY A 97 -32.51 9.25 21.46
N VAL A 98 -31.33 9.76 21.81
CA VAL A 98 -30.93 9.99 23.21
C VAL A 98 -31.14 11.45 23.66
N TRP A 99 -31.47 12.36 22.74
CA TRP A 99 -31.62 13.81 23.00
C TRP A 99 -33.02 14.33 22.66
N ALA A 100 -34.05 13.52 22.91
CA ALA A 100 -35.46 13.91 22.80
C ALA A 100 -36.18 13.94 24.15
N TRP A 101 -35.43 14.00 25.26
CA TRP A 101 -35.90 14.29 26.62
C TRP A 101 -34.81 15.04 27.38
#